data_AF-A0A537PH98-F1
#
_entry.id   AF-A0A537PH98-F1
#
_cell.length_a   1.000
_cell.length_b   1.000
_cell.length_c   1.000
_cell.angle_alpha   90.00
_cell.angle_beta   90.00
_cell.angle_gamma   90.00
#
_symmetry.space_group_name_H-M   'P 1'
#
loop_
_entity.id
_entity.type
_entity.pdbx_description
1 polymer ?
#
loop_
_entity_poly.entity_id
_entity_poly.type
_entity_poly.pdbx_seq_one_letter_code
_entity_poly.pdbx_strand_id
1 'polypeptide(L)' 'MALDEPLEALAAEYVLGTLSPAERLEAQTLLSQNSDFAAAVDLWTRRLTPLLLAARSIAPSGQLRERILAS' A
#
# COMPACT_ATOMS: atom_id res chain seq x y z
N MET A 1 12.90 10.08 14.57
CA MET A 1 12.52 11.49 14.33
C MET A 1 11.12 11.45 13.71
N ALA A 2 10.25 12.44 13.93
CA ALA A 2 9.00 12.47 13.18
C ALA A 2 9.33 12.81 11.72
N LEU A 3 8.75 12.09 10.75
CA LEU A 3 8.88 12.44 9.34
C LEU A 3 8.23 13.79 9.07
N ASP A 4 8.70 14.46 8.02
CA ASP A 4 8.06 15.67 7.53
C ASP A 4 6.63 15.36 7.03
N GLU A 5 5.72 16.31 7.21
CA GLU A 5 4.31 16.15 6.87
C GLU A 5 4.04 15.70 5.42
N PRO A 6 4.77 16.17 4.39
CA PRO A 6 4.61 15.67 3.02
C PRO A 6 4.98 14.19 2.87
N LEU A 7 6.02 13.73 3.57
CA LEU A 7 6.45 12.32 3.53
C LEU A 7 5.46 11.42 4.28
N GLU A 8 4.88 11.90 5.38
CA GLU A 8 3.79 11.21 6.08
C GLU A 8 2.56 11.05 5.18
N ALA A 9 2.16 12.12 4.46
CA ALA A 9 1.05 12.05 3.51
C ALA A 9 1.33 11.07 2.36
N LEU A 10 2.53 11.14 1.77
CA LEU A 10 2.96 10.22 0.71
C LEU A 10 2.94 8.76 1.18
N ALA A 11 3.36 8.47 2.42
CA ALA A 11 3.31 7.13 2.99
C ALA A 11 1.85 6.63 3.16
N ALA A 12 0.95 7.49 3.62
CA ALA A 12 -0.47 7.16 3.77
C ALA A 12 -1.14 6.85 2.41
N GLU A 13 -0.92 7.71 1.42
CA GLU A 13 -1.47 7.55 0.07
C GLU A 13 -0.87 6.34 -0.66
N TYR A 14 0.41 6.05 -0.42
CA TYR A 14 1.05 4.83 -0.91
C TYR A 14 0.32 3.57 -0.42
N VAL A 15 0.01 3.50 0.89
CA VAL A 15 -0.73 2.39 1.50
C VAL A 15 -2.16 2.29 0.96
N LEU A 16 -2.82 3.42 0.75
CA LEU A 16 -4.17 3.45 0.16
C LEU A 16 -4.21 3.13 -1.33
N GLY A 17 -3.06 3.20 -2.02
CA GLY A 17 -2.97 2.93 -3.45
C GLY A 17 -3.57 4.04 -4.33
N THR A 18 -3.62 5.27 -3.81
CA THR A 18 -4.23 6.44 -4.49
C THR A 18 -3.24 7.30 -5.27
N LEU A 19 -1.94 7.01 -5.13
CA LEU A 19 -0.86 7.73 -5.82
C LEU A 19 -0.93 7.58 -7.34
N SER A 20 -0.53 8.62 -8.06
CA SER A 20 -0.23 8.52 -9.48
C SER A 20 0.94 7.55 -9.74
N PRO A 21 1.13 7.05 -10.98
CA PRO A 21 2.24 6.15 -11.29
C PRO A 21 3.63 6.73 -10.96
N ALA A 22 3.81 8.05 -11.14
CA ALA A 22 5.07 8.74 -10.87
C ALA A 22 5.34 8.82 -9.35
N GLU A 23 4.36 9.27 -8.57
CA GLU A 23 4.48 9.34 -7.10
C GLU A 23 4.65 7.95 -6.49
N ARG A 24 4.00 6.93 -7.06
CA ARG A 24 4.19 5.55 -6.63
C ARG A 24 5.62 5.07 -6.85
N LEU A 25 6.26 5.47 -7.95
CA LEU A 25 7.67 5.13 -8.21
C LEU A 25 8.61 5.84 -7.23
N GLU A 26 8.33 7.10 -6.92
CA GLU A 26 9.05 7.86 -5.89
C GLU A 26 8.92 7.19 -4.52
N ALA A 27 7.70 6.86 -4.08
CA ALA A 27 7.44 6.18 -2.81
C ALA A 27 8.13 4.81 -2.73
N GLN A 28 8.19 4.04 -3.81
CA GLN A 28 8.94 2.77 -3.87
C GLN A 28 10.45 2.98 -3.73
N THR A 29 10.97 4.05 -4.34
CA THR A 29 12.39 4.42 -4.20
C THR A 29 12.69 4.79 -2.75
N LEU A 30 11.87 5.64 -2.14
CA LEU A 30 11.98 6.04 -0.73
C LEU A 30 11.86 4.85 0.22
N LEU A 31 10.95 3.91 -0.03
CA LEU A 31 10.82 2.67 0.74
C LEU A 31 12.13 1.87 0.80
N SER A 32 12.89 1.87 -0.29
CA SER A 32 14.16 1.13 -0.36
C SER A 32 15.35 1.86 0.28
N GLN A 33 15.25 3.19 0.45
CA GLN A 33 16.39 4.05 0.80
C GLN A 33 16.24 4.77 2.15
N ASN A 34 15.01 4.94 2.65
CA ASN A 34 14.71 5.72 3.84
C ASN A 34 13.96 4.85 4.86
N SER A 35 14.65 4.49 5.95
CA SER A 35 14.10 3.65 7.02
C SER A 35 12.95 4.32 7.76
N ASP A 36 12.95 5.64 7.91
CA ASP A 36 11.88 6.37 8.59
C ASP A 36 10.61 6.33 7.72
N PHE A 37 10.75 6.52 6.41
CA PHE A 37 9.63 6.37 5.45
C PHE A 37 9.06 4.94 5.47
N ALA A 38 9.93 3.92 5.49
CA ALA A 38 9.49 2.53 5.61
C ALA A 38 8.72 2.26 6.92
N ALA A 39 9.16 2.85 8.03
CA ALA A 39 8.47 2.75 9.31
C ALA A 39 7.08 3.43 9.28
N ALA A 40 6.94 4.55 8.58
CA ALA A 40 5.64 5.20 8.41
C ALA A 40 4.69 4.40 7.52
N VAL A 41 5.17 3.82 6.43
CA VAL A 41 4.37 2.91 5.59
C VAL A 41 3.86 1.72 6.40
N ASP A 42 4.70 1.13 7.25
CA ASP A 42 4.32 0.04 8.15
C ASP A 42 3.29 0.50 9.21
N LEU A 43 3.46 1.69 9.78
CA LEU A 43 2.48 2.29 10.71
C LEU A 43 1.11 2.49 10.04
N TRP A 44 1.09 3.08 8.84
CA TRP A 44 -0.13 3.29 8.07
C TRP A 44 -0.78 1.98 7.65
N THR A 45 0.02 0.98 7.25
CA THR A 45 -0.47 -0.36 6.92
C THR A 45 -1.18 -0.98 8.13
N ARG A 46 -0.56 -0.97 9.31
CA ARG A 46 -1.20 -1.47 10.55
C ARG A 46 -2.47 -0.74 10.91
N ARG A 47 -2.50 0.58 10.71
CA ARG A 47 -3.67 1.43 11.02
C ARG A 47 -4.85 1.15 10.08
N LEU A 48 -4.59 0.89 8.81
CA LEU A 48 -5.62 0.78 7.77
C LEU A 48 -6.04 -0.68 7.50
N THR A 49 -5.19 -1.67 7.79
CA THR A 49 -5.53 -3.10 7.64
C THR A 49 -6.86 -3.49 8.28
N PRO A 50 -7.23 -3.01 9.49
CA PRO A 50 -8.53 -3.35 10.08
C PRO A 50 -9.75 -2.93 9.23
N LEU A 51 -9.63 -1.91 8.37
CA LEU A 51 -10.71 -1.51 7.47
C LEU A 51 -11.01 -2.60 6.43
N LEU A 52 -10.01 -3.39 6.04
CA LEU A 52 -10.20 -4.52 5.12
C LEU A 52 -11.07 -5.62 5.74
N LEU A 53 -11.06 -5.75 7.08
CA LEU A 53 -11.90 -6.74 7.79
C LEU A 53 -13.39 -6.38 7.75
N ALA A 54 -13.72 -5.09 7.58
CA ALA A 54 -15.10 -4.64 7.43
C ALA A 54 -15.62 -4.81 5.98
N ALA A 55 -14.73 -5.07 5.02
CA ALA A 55 -15.12 -5.27 3.64
C ALA A 55 -15.79 -6.65 3.46
N ARG A 56 -16.94 -6.66 2.78
CA ARG A 56 -17.62 -7.92 2.43
C ARG A 56 -16.79 -8.69 1.40
N SER A 57 -16.47 -9.95 1.70
CA SER A 57 -15.87 -10.87 0.74
C SER A 57 -16.80 -11.12 -0.45
N ILE A 58 -16.25 -11.04 -1.66
CA ILE A 58 -16.93 -11.37 -2.93
C ILE A 58 -16.20 -12.57 -3.53
N ALA A 59 -16.94 -13.65 -3.78
CA ALA A 59 -16.37 -14.84 -4.40
C ALA A 59 -15.93 -14.52 -5.85
N PRO A 60 -14.68 -14.85 -6.25
CA PRO A 60 -14.25 -14.71 -7.63
C PRO A 60 -14.95 -15.74 -8.53
N SER A 61 -14.88 -15.54 -9.86
CA SER A 61 -15.39 -16.53 -10.81
C SER A 61 -14.60 -17.84 -10.72
N GLY A 62 -15.27 -18.99 -10.90
CA GLY A 62 -14.65 -20.31 -10.74
C GLY A 62 -13.44 -20.56 -11.66
N GLN A 63 -13.42 -19.93 -12.83
CA GLN A 63 -12.34 -20.04 -13.81
C GLN A 63 -11.13 -19.14 -13.51
N LEU A 64 -11.26 -18.16 -12.60
CA LEU A 64 -10.18 -17.20 -12.33
C LEU A 64 -8.90 -17.89 -11.87
N ARG A 65 -9.04 -18.91 -11.01
CA ARG A 65 -7.90 -19.65 -10.46
C ARG A 65 -7.10 -20.36 -11.55
N GLU A 66 -7.79 -21.06 -12.46
CA GLU A 66 -7.14 -21.77 -13.56
C GLU A 66 -6.38 -20.80 -14.47
N ARG A 67 -6.97 -19.63 -14.76
CA ARG A 67 -6.33 -18.59 -15.58
C ARG A 67 -5.07 -18.01 -14.95
N ILE A 68 -5.06 -17.80 -13.63
CA ILE A 68 -3.88 -17.30 -12.90
C ILE A 68 -2.76 -18.35 -12.88
N LEU A 69 -3.10 -19.64 -12.79
CA LEU A 69 -2.10 -20.72 -12.77
C LEU A 69 -1.55 -21.10 -14.15
N ALA A 70 -2.20 -20.66 -15.22
CA ALA A 70 -1.79 -20.89 -16.60
C ALA A 70 -0.90 -19.77 -17.18
N SER A 71 -0.73 -18.65 -16.48
CA SER A 71 0.16 -17.52 -16.84
C SER A 71 1.55 -17.68 -16.24
#